data_AF-E2J6X7-F1
#
_entry.id   AF-E2J6X7-F1
#
_cell.length_a   1.000
_cell.length_b   1.000
_cell.length_c   1.000
_cell.angle_alpha   90.00
_cell.angle_beta   90.00
_cell.angle_gamma   90.00
#
_symmetry.space_group_name_H-M   'P 1'
#
loop_
_entity.id
_entity.type
_entity.pdbx_description
1 polymer ?
#
loop_
_entity_poly.entity_id
_entity_poly.type
_entity_poly.pdbx_seq_one_letter_code
_entity_poly.pdbx_strand_id
1 'polypeptide(L)'
;QISSEALEAGRICANKYLVKTCGKDAFHLRMRLHPFHVIRINKMLSCAGADRLQTGMRGAFGKPQGTVARVHIGQKIMSVRAKEQHKENVIEALRRAKFKFPGRQKVHVSKKWGFTKWDADEYEEMRADGRLKPDGCYCHYRGGHGPLNNWMKIQRELRGLE
;
A
#
# COMPACT_ATOMS: atom_id res chain seq x y z
N GLN A 1 10.24 12.14 -5.00
CA GLN A 1 8.84 11.99 -5.44
C GLN A 1 8.77 10.75 -6.33
N ILE A 2 7.70 9.95 -6.25
CA ILE A 2 7.51 8.79 -7.13
C ILE A 2 6.29 9.09 -8.02
N SER A 3 6.43 8.97 -9.33
CA SER A 3 5.35 9.29 -10.26
C SER A 3 4.22 8.25 -10.23
N SER A 4 3.01 8.65 -10.61
CA SER A 4 1.87 7.74 -10.69
C SER A 4 2.11 6.61 -11.71
N GLU A 5 2.83 6.90 -12.80
CA GLU A 5 3.22 5.93 -13.82
C GLU A 5 4.19 4.89 -13.25
N ALA A 6 5.16 5.31 -12.43
CA ALA A 6 6.09 4.39 -11.77
C ALA A 6 5.36 3.49 -10.74
N LEU A 7 4.38 4.05 -10.01
CA LEU A 7 3.52 3.28 -9.10
C LEU A 7 2.75 2.19 -9.85
N GLU A 8 2.16 2.53 -11.00
CA GLU A 8 1.40 1.56 -11.79
C GLU A 8 2.32 0.51 -12.45
N ALA A 9 3.47 0.92 -12.99
CA ALA A 9 4.46 0.00 -13.54
C ALA A 9 4.96 -1.00 -12.48
N GLY A 10 5.22 -0.54 -11.26
CA GLY A 10 5.59 -1.39 -10.13
C GLY A 10 4.47 -2.35 -9.75
N ARG A 11 3.22 -1.88 -9.68
CA ARG A 11 2.04 -2.69 -9.37
C ARG A 11 1.82 -3.80 -10.40
N ILE A 12 1.85 -3.47 -11.70
CA ILE A 12 1.70 -4.43 -12.79
C ILE A 12 2.83 -5.46 -12.74
N CYS A 13 4.07 -5.03 -12.53
CA CYS A 13 5.24 -5.90 -12.47
C CYS A 13 5.13 -6.96 -11.37
N ALA A 14 4.80 -6.55 -10.14
CA ALA A 14 4.60 -7.47 -9.02
C ALA A 14 3.39 -8.39 -9.25
N ASN A 15 2.25 -7.82 -9.66
CA ASN A 15 1.01 -8.59 -9.85
C ASN A 15 1.16 -9.66 -10.93
N LYS A 16 1.76 -9.31 -12.08
CA LYS A 16 1.95 -10.26 -13.19
C LYS A 16 2.81 -11.45 -12.78
N TYR A 17 3.87 -11.22 -12.00
CA TYR A 17 4.72 -12.31 -11.50
C TYR A 17 3.94 -13.20 -10.52
N LEU A 18 3.28 -12.61 -9.52
CA LEU A 18 2.54 -13.36 -8.50
C LEU A 18 1.37 -14.17 -9.07
N VAL A 19 0.62 -13.61 -10.02
CA VAL A 19 -0.46 -14.35 -10.71
C VAL A 19 0.09 -15.57 -11.42
N LYS A 20 1.27 -15.46 -12.05
CA LYS A 20 1.90 -16.58 -12.77
C LYS A 20 2.44 -17.66 -11.82
N THR A 21 3.02 -17.29 -10.69
CA THR A 21 3.71 -18.23 -9.79
C THR A 21 2.84 -18.80 -8.68
N CYS A 22 1.96 -17.99 -8.10
CA CYS A 22 1.16 -18.35 -6.92
C CYS A 22 -0.32 -18.54 -7.26
N GLY A 23 -0.78 -18.02 -8.40
CA GLY A 23 -2.19 -17.94 -8.74
C GLY A 23 -2.84 -16.64 -8.23
N LYS A 24 -3.94 -16.24 -8.89
CA LYS A 24 -4.60 -14.95 -8.68
C LYS A 24 -5.14 -14.76 -7.26
N ASP A 25 -5.67 -15.82 -6.65
CA ASP A 25 -6.39 -15.74 -5.37
C ASP A 25 -5.50 -16.04 -4.16
N ALA A 26 -4.21 -16.32 -4.39
CA ALA A 26 -3.26 -16.71 -3.35
C ALA A 26 -2.66 -15.53 -2.58
N PHE A 27 -2.87 -14.30 -3.05
CA PHE A 27 -2.26 -13.10 -2.47
C PHE A 27 -3.19 -11.87 -2.54
N HIS A 28 -2.90 -10.89 -1.69
CA HIS A 28 -3.50 -9.56 -1.72
C HIS A 28 -2.36 -8.53 -1.79
N LEU A 29 -2.25 -7.86 -2.93
CA LEU A 29 -1.31 -6.76 -3.15
C LEU A 29 -2.00 -5.42 -2.94
N ARG A 30 -1.38 -4.53 -2.15
CA ARG A 30 -1.89 -3.20 -1.82
C ARG A 30 -0.81 -2.14 -2.06
N MET A 31 -1.13 -1.17 -2.92
CA MET A 31 -0.37 0.08 -3.00
C MET A 31 -0.73 0.95 -1.79
N ARG A 32 0.28 1.39 -1.04
CA ARG A 32 0.10 2.20 0.17
C ARG A 32 0.24 3.70 -0.08
N LEU A 33 0.92 4.06 -1.17
CA LEU A 33 1.09 5.43 -1.60
C LEU A 33 -0.02 5.85 -2.55
N HIS A 34 -0.45 7.10 -2.41
CA HIS A 34 -1.41 7.74 -3.30
C HIS A 34 -0.77 9.00 -3.92
N PRO A 35 -0.83 9.16 -5.25
CA PRO A 35 -0.20 10.30 -5.94
C PRO A 35 -1.13 11.51 -5.90
N PHE A 36 -1.15 12.24 -4.78
CA PHE A 36 -1.96 13.45 -4.64
C PHE A 36 -1.24 14.74 -5.04
N HIS A 37 0.09 14.72 -5.12
CA HIS A 37 0.84 15.92 -5.43
C HIS A 37 0.90 16.13 -6.95
N VAL A 38 0.44 17.28 -7.43
CA VAL A 38 0.43 17.62 -8.86
C VAL A 38 1.73 18.31 -9.24
N ILE A 39 2.46 17.76 -10.21
CA ILE A 39 3.62 18.42 -10.82
C ILE A 39 3.17 19.33 -11.95
N ARG A 40 3.88 20.45 -12.12
CA ARG A 40 3.60 21.46 -13.13
C ARG A 40 4.75 21.55 -14.12
N ILE A 41 4.42 21.86 -15.37
CA ILE A 41 5.39 22.08 -16.43
C ILE A 41 5.10 23.41 -17.14
N ASN A 42 6.14 24.22 -17.32
CA ASN A 42 6.12 25.32 -18.28
C ASN A 42 6.58 24.76 -19.62
N LYS A 43 5.64 24.43 -20.52
CA LYS A 43 5.96 23.73 -21.77
C LYS A 43 6.71 24.68 -22.71
N MET A 44 7.96 24.32 -23.05
CA MET A 44 8.72 25.00 -24.10
C MET A 44 8.34 24.42 -25.47
N LEU A 45 8.12 25.27 -26.47
CA LEU A 45 7.90 24.85 -27.85
C LEU A 45 9.25 24.52 -28.50
N SER A 46 9.35 23.35 -29.12
CA SER A 46 10.58 22.88 -29.80
C SER A 46 10.49 23.01 -31.33
N CYS A 47 9.60 23.85 -31.86
CA CYS A 47 9.40 24.05 -33.31
C CYS A 47 10.17 25.27 -33.85
N ALA A 48 10.41 25.30 -35.16
CA ALA A 48 10.98 26.46 -35.82
C ALA A 48 10.09 27.70 -35.62
N GLY A 49 10.70 28.82 -35.23
CA GLY A 49 9.96 30.04 -34.89
C GLY A 49 9.31 30.04 -33.50
N ALA A 50 9.66 29.11 -32.60
CA ALA A 50 9.16 29.06 -31.22
C ALA A 50 9.30 30.38 -30.44
N ASP A 51 10.35 31.16 -30.71
CA ASP A 51 10.59 32.48 -30.13
C ASP A 51 9.41 33.44 -30.34
N ARG A 52 8.74 33.34 -31.49
CA ARG A 52 7.58 34.20 -31.84
C ARG A 52 6.29 33.77 -31.15
N LEU A 53 6.20 32.50 -30.73
CA LEU A 53 4.96 31.87 -30.26
C LEU A 53 4.93 31.68 -28.75
N GLN A 54 6.08 31.74 -28.08
CA GLN A 54 6.18 31.52 -26.65
C GLN A 54 6.81 32.71 -25.94
N THR A 55 6.35 33.00 -24.74
CA THR A 55 6.87 34.08 -23.89
C THR A 55 8.16 33.73 -23.13
N GLY A 56 8.83 32.62 -23.48
CA GLY A 56 9.97 32.08 -22.76
C GLY A 56 9.68 31.88 -21.26
N MET A 57 10.44 32.58 -20.40
CA MET A 57 10.30 32.51 -18.94
C MET A 57 9.38 33.59 -18.35
N ARG A 58 8.83 34.49 -19.16
CA ARG A 58 7.84 35.47 -18.68
C ARG A 58 6.53 34.74 -18.35
N GLY A 59 6.11 34.82 -17.08
CA GLY A 59 4.92 34.10 -16.59
C GLY A 59 5.14 32.59 -16.43
N ALA A 60 6.33 32.16 -16.00
CA ALA A 60 6.78 30.76 -15.96
C ALA A 60 6.00 29.78 -15.05
N PHE A 61 4.87 30.18 -14.47
CA PHE A 61 4.05 29.27 -13.67
C PHE A 61 3.42 28.20 -14.57
N GLY A 62 3.86 26.95 -14.36
CA GLY A 62 3.48 25.85 -15.22
C GLY A 62 2.02 25.41 -15.08
N LYS A 63 1.54 24.67 -16.08
CA LYS A 63 0.26 23.97 -16.02
C LYS A 63 0.44 22.57 -15.41
N PRO A 64 -0.59 21.99 -14.75
CA PRO A 64 -0.57 20.59 -14.30
C PRO A 64 -0.19 19.63 -15.43
N GLN A 65 0.74 18.71 -15.17
CA GLN A 65 1.19 17.72 -16.15
C GLN A 65 1.02 16.28 -15.67
N GLY A 66 1.20 16.03 -14.37
CA GLY A 66 1.15 14.69 -13.81
C GLY A 66 0.98 14.71 -12.31
N THR A 67 0.80 13.53 -11.73
CA THR A 67 0.66 13.34 -10.28
C THR A 67 1.77 12.46 -9.74
N VAL A 68 2.22 12.78 -8.53
CA VAL A 68 3.30 12.08 -7.86
C VAL A 68 2.96 11.84 -6.40
N ALA A 69 3.44 10.74 -5.85
CA ALA A 69 3.44 10.48 -4.42
C ALA A 69 4.70 11.09 -3.78
N ARG A 70 4.51 11.82 -2.69
CA ARG A 70 5.60 12.24 -1.81
C ARG A 70 5.88 11.11 -0.83
N VAL A 71 7.16 10.73 -0.72
CA VAL A 71 7.58 9.56 0.05
C VAL A 71 8.72 9.97 0.97
N HIS A 72 8.63 9.58 2.24
CA HIS A 72 9.65 9.78 3.25
C HIS A 72 10.49 8.51 3.45
N ILE A 73 11.65 8.65 4.08
CA ILE A 73 12.50 7.50 4.44
C ILE A 73 11.73 6.59 5.41
N GLY A 74 11.74 5.28 5.14
CA GLY A 74 11.02 4.28 5.93
C GLY A 74 9.52 4.16 5.62
N GLN A 75 8.96 5.04 4.76
CA GLN A 75 7.56 4.94 4.36
C GLN A 75 7.35 3.75 3.41
N LYS A 76 6.35 2.92 3.73
CA LYS A 76 6.00 1.72 2.96
C LYS A 76 5.35 2.10 1.63
N ILE A 77 5.90 1.62 0.52
CA ILE A 77 5.41 1.89 -0.85
C ILE A 77 4.28 0.92 -1.23
N MET A 78 4.60 -0.38 -1.13
CA MET A 78 3.75 -1.50 -1.53
C MET A 78 3.75 -2.53 -0.40
N SER A 79 2.63 -3.23 -0.20
CA SER A 79 2.51 -4.30 0.78
C SER A 79 1.77 -5.47 0.16
N VAL A 80 2.23 -6.69 0.45
CA VAL A 80 1.63 -7.93 -0.05
C VAL A 80 1.34 -8.82 1.15
N ARG A 81 0.13 -9.39 1.20
CA ARG A 81 -0.27 -10.44 2.15
C ARG A 81 -0.49 -11.72 1.38
N ALA A 82 0.19 -12.80 1.75
CA ALA A 82 0.05 -14.12 1.16
C ALA A 82 0.27 -15.19 2.25
N LYS A 83 0.03 -16.46 1.93
CA LYS A 83 0.40 -17.59 2.80
C LYS A 83 1.92 -17.74 2.86
N GLU A 84 2.45 -18.29 3.96
CA GLU A 84 3.90 -18.46 4.18
C GLU A 84 4.57 -19.28 3.07
N GLN A 85 3.85 -20.23 2.48
CA GLN A 85 4.28 -21.05 1.33
C GLN A 85 4.73 -20.22 0.11
N HIS A 86 4.26 -18.98 -0.04
CA HIS A 86 4.58 -18.12 -1.18
C HIS A 86 5.60 -17.02 -0.86
N LYS A 87 6.22 -17.05 0.32
CA LYS A 87 7.14 -16.03 0.81
C LYS A 87 8.26 -15.68 -0.18
N GLU A 88 8.95 -16.68 -0.72
CA GLU A 88 10.07 -16.46 -1.65
C GLU A 88 9.59 -15.78 -2.94
N ASN A 89 8.46 -16.22 -3.49
CA ASN A 89 7.85 -15.61 -4.67
C ASN A 89 7.43 -14.16 -4.41
N VAL A 90 6.93 -13.84 -3.22
CA VAL A 90 6.58 -12.46 -2.84
C VAL A 90 7.82 -11.57 -2.74
N ILE A 91 8.91 -12.07 -2.15
CA ILE A 91 10.18 -11.35 -2.07
C ILE A 91 10.70 -11.04 -3.49
N GLU A 92 10.66 -12.03 -4.38
CA GLU A 92 11.08 -11.87 -5.78
C GLU A 92 10.18 -10.89 -6.54
N ALA A 93 8.85 -10.94 -6.34
CA ALA A 93 7.90 -10.00 -6.92
C ALA A 93 8.23 -8.54 -6.52
N LEU A 94 8.49 -8.31 -5.24
CA LEU A 94 8.85 -7.00 -4.70
C LEU A 94 10.24 -6.55 -5.15
N ARG A 95 11.20 -7.48 -5.30
CA ARG A 95 12.51 -7.20 -5.90
C ARG A 95 12.37 -6.72 -7.35
N ARG A 96 11.50 -7.36 -8.13
CA ARG A 96 11.21 -6.94 -9.52
C ARG A 96 10.54 -5.57 -9.58
N ALA A 97 9.55 -5.34 -8.72
CA ALA A 97 8.86 -4.05 -8.63
C ALA A 97 9.80 -2.91 -8.20
N LYS A 98 10.77 -3.20 -7.32
CA LYS A 98 11.80 -2.22 -6.90
C LYS A 98 12.52 -1.57 -8.08
N PHE A 99 12.79 -2.30 -9.17
CA PHE A 99 13.45 -1.72 -10.36
C PHE A 99 12.59 -0.69 -11.12
N LYS A 100 11.30 -0.55 -10.78
CA LYS A 100 10.41 0.46 -11.35
C LYS A 100 10.42 1.77 -10.57
N PHE A 101 11.05 1.80 -9.39
CA PHE A 101 11.10 2.96 -8.52
C PHE A 101 12.48 3.61 -8.53
N PRO A 102 12.56 4.96 -8.51
CA PRO A 102 13.83 5.65 -8.38
C PRO A 102 14.39 5.50 -6.96
N GLY A 103 15.72 5.44 -6.81
CA GLY A 103 16.40 5.36 -5.52
C GLY A 103 16.60 3.92 -5.00
N ARG A 104 16.91 3.79 -3.71
CA ARG A 104 17.18 2.49 -3.07
C ARG A 104 16.00 2.05 -2.20
N GLN A 105 15.28 1.03 -2.64
CA GLN A 105 14.23 0.39 -1.84
C GLN A 105 14.78 -0.85 -1.11
N LYS A 106 14.19 -1.15 0.04
CA LYS A 106 14.45 -2.37 0.81
C LYS A 106 13.17 -3.19 0.87
N VAL A 107 13.31 -4.51 0.76
CA VAL A 107 12.22 -5.47 0.95
C VAL A 107 12.35 -5.99 2.38
N HIS A 108 11.26 -5.95 3.13
CA HIS A 108 11.21 -6.41 4.52
C HIS A 108 10.05 -7.38 4.69
N VAL A 109 10.31 -8.51 5.35
CA VAL A 109 9.27 -9.39 5.85
C VAL A 109 8.80 -8.84 7.20
N SER A 110 7.50 -8.58 7.31
CA SER A 110 6.90 -8.03 8.53
C SER A 110 6.67 -9.13 9.56
N LYS A 111 6.86 -8.84 10.85
CA LYS A 111 6.44 -9.72 11.96
C LYS A 111 4.92 -9.71 12.19
N LYS A 112 4.23 -8.72 11.59
CA LYS A 112 2.80 -8.48 11.77
C LYS A 112 1.94 -9.50 11.04
N TRP A 113 0.77 -9.80 11.59
CA TRP A 113 -0.22 -10.62 10.90
C TRP A 113 -0.83 -9.88 9.70
N GLY A 114 -0.29 -10.13 8.51
CA GLY A 114 -0.78 -9.54 7.26
C GLY A 114 -0.78 -8.01 7.26
N PHE A 115 -1.96 -7.39 7.14
CA PHE A 115 -2.12 -5.93 7.12
C PHE A 115 -2.59 -5.34 8.46
N THR A 116 -2.55 -6.15 9.51
CA THR A 116 -2.97 -5.72 10.84
C THR A 116 -1.84 -4.98 11.58
N LYS A 117 -2.18 -4.46 12.75
CA LYS A 117 -1.24 -3.72 13.61
C LYS A 117 -0.56 -4.61 14.66
N TRP A 118 -0.93 -5.87 14.79
CA TRP A 118 -0.40 -6.79 15.80
C TRP A 118 0.64 -7.73 15.21
N ASP A 119 1.56 -8.20 16.05
CA ASP A 119 2.51 -9.24 15.69
C ASP A 119 1.78 -10.59 15.56
N ALA A 120 2.37 -11.54 14.83
CA ALA A 120 1.70 -12.81 14.51
C ALA A 120 1.28 -13.60 15.76
N ASP A 121 2.18 -13.71 16.73
CA ASP A 121 1.97 -14.45 17.97
C ASP A 121 0.82 -13.84 18.80
N GLU A 122 0.87 -12.52 19.02
CA GLU A 122 -0.20 -11.78 19.72
C GLU A 122 -1.55 -11.90 19.01
N TYR A 123 -1.56 -11.90 17.68
CA TYR A 123 -2.77 -12.02 16.89
C TYR A 123 -3.44 -13.38 17.10
N GLU A 124 -2.65 -14.46 17.16
CA GLU A 124 -3.15 -15.81 17.40
C GLU A 124 -3.73 -15.95 18.80
N GLU A 125 -3.06 -15.43 19.83
CA GLU A 125 -3.58 -15.37 21.19
C GLU A 125 -4.91 -14.60 21.28
N MET A 126 -4.95 -13.37 20.75
CA MET A 126 -6.17 -12.57 20.78
C MET A 126 -7.32 -13.17 19.95
N ARG A 127 -7.00 -13.97 18.93
CA ARG A 127 -7.98 -14.72 18.16
C ARG A 127 -8.52 -15.90 18.96
N ALA A 128 -7.65 -16.63 19.67
CA ALA A 128 -8.04 -17.73 20.57
C ALA A 128 -8.91 -17.23 21.73
N ASP A 129 -8.57 -16.07 22.30
CA ASP A 129 -9.35 -15.39 23.34
C ASP A 129 -10.72 -14.85 22.86
N GLY A 130 -10.97 -14.83 21.55
CA GLY A 130 -12.17 -14.22 20.97
C GLY A 130 -12.20 -12.68 21.00
N ARG A 131 -11.08 -12.03 21.31
CA ARG A 131 -10.95 -10.56 21.30
C ARG A 131 -10.97 -9.98 19.88
N LEU A 132 -10.63 -10.78 18.88
CA LEU A 132 -10.68 -10.37 17.47
C LEU A 132 -11.90 -10.96 16.77
N LYS A 133 -12.80 -10.10 16.30
CA LYS A 133 -13.91 -10.48 15.43
C LYS A 133 -13.49 -10.35 13.96
N PRO A 134 -13.63 -11.38 13.12
CA PRO A 134 -13.34 -11.26 11.69
C PRO A 134 -14.31 -10.29 11.03
N ASP A 135 -13.79 -9.42 10.15
CA ASP A 135 -14.55 -8.45 9.36
C ASP A 135 -14.03 -8.45 7.91
N GLY A 136 -14.43 -9.48 7.16
CA GLY A 136 -14.02 -9.69 5.77
C GLY A 136 -12.51 -9.72 5.57
N CYS A 137 -11.94 -8.62 5.06
CA CYS A 137 -10.51 -8.52 4.78
C CYS A 137 -9.65 -8.10 5.99
N TYR A 138 -10.29 -7.63 7.07
CA TYR A 138 -9.69 -7.13 8.30
C TYR A 138 -10.33 -7.80 9.54
N CYS A 139 -10.06 -7.25 10.72
CA CYS A 139 -10.69 -7.68 11.97
C CYS A 139 -10.99 -6.49 12.89
N HIS A 140 -12.06 -6.61 13.65
CA HIS A 140 -12.41 -5.69 14.71
C HIS A 140 -11.85 -6.18 16.03
N TYR A 141 -11.23 -5.25 16.76
CA TYR A 141 -10.73 -5.49 18.10
C TYR A 141 -11.82 -5.17 19.13
N ARG A 142 -12.18 -6.16 19.94
CA ARG A 142 -13.06 -6.03 21.10
C ARG A 142 -12.21 -5.61 22.29
N GLY A 143 -12.18 -4.32 22.58
CA GLY A 143 -11.44 -3.77 23.72
C GLY A 143 -12.20 -3.94 25.04
N GLY A 144 -11.48 -3.83 26.15
CA GLY A 144 -12.05 -3.75 27.50
C GLY A 144 -12.57 -2.36 27.89
N HIS A 145 -12.42 -1.37 27.02
CA HIS A 145 -12.76 0.03 27.29
C HIS A 145 -13.98 0.47 26.46
N GLY A 146 -14.86 1.28 27.06
CA GLY A 146 -16.08 1.81 26.44
C GLY A 146 -17.28 1.68 27.38
N PRO A 147 -18.50 1.95 26.88
CA PRO A 147 -19.71 1.80 27.67
C PRO A 147 -19.85 0.37 28.22
N LEU A 148 -20.10 0.24 29.53
CA LEU A 148 -20.19 -1.05 30.21
C LEU A 148 -21.24 -1.98 29.57
N ASN A 149 -22.35 -1.42 29.09
CA ASN A 149 -23.39 -2.17 28.38
C ASN A 149 -22.87 -2.90 27.14
N ASN A 150 -21.94 -2.28 26.39
CA ASN A 150 -21.34 -2.89 25.21
C ASN A 150 -20.36 -4.00 25.61
N TRP A 151 -19.58 -3.78 26.67
CA TRP A 151 -18.69 -4.80 27.21
C TRP A 151 -19.46 -6.03 27.71
N MET A 152 -20.55 -5.83 28.45
CA MET A 152 -21.41 -6.93 28.93
C MET A 152 -22.00 -7.73 27.78
N LYS A 153 -22.48 -7.09 26.71
CA LYS A 153 -22.96 -7.77 25.50
C LYS A 153 -21.86 -8.64 24.86
N ILE A 154 -20.65 -8.11 24.75
CA ILE A 154 -19.51 -8.84 24.19
C ILE A 154 -19.17 -10.07 25.06
N GLN A 155 -19.15 -9.91 26.39
CA GLN A 155 -18.85 -11.03 27.30
C GLN A 155 -19.93 -12.12 27.27
N ARG A 156 -21.20 -11.74 27.14
CA ARG A 156 -22.31 -12.67 26.95
C ARG A 156 -22.16 -13.46 25.63
N GLU A 157 -21.89 -12.75 24.54
CA GLU A 157 -21.64 -13.36 23.21
C GLU A 157 -20.45 -14.33 23.24
N LEU A 158 -19.35 -13.97 23.93
CA LEU A 158 -18.17 -14.84 24.09
C LEU A 158 -18.45 -16.10 24.92
N ARG A 159 -19.38 -16.03 25.88
CA ARG A 159 -19.78 -17.17 26.73
C ARG A 159 -20.93 -18.00 26.15
N GLY A 160 -21.44 -17.63 24.97
CA GLY A 160 -22.58 -18.32 24.34
C GLY A 160 -23.90 -18.16 25.11
N LEU A 161 -24.00 -17.12 25.93
CA LEU A 161 -25.22 -16.76 26.66
C LEU A 161 -25.91 -15.66 25.84
N GLU A 162 -27.05 -15.96 25.20
CA GLU A 162 -27.87 -14.92 24.53
C GLU A 162 -28.40 -13.90 25.54
#